data_AF-A0A2G4RFZ9-F1
#
_entry.id   AF-A0A2G4RFZ9-F1
#
_cell.length_a   1.000
_cell.length_b   1.000
_cell.length_c   1.000
_cell.angle_alpha   90.00
_cell.angle_beta   90.00
_cell.angle_gamma   90.00
#
_symmetry.space_group_name_H-M   'P 1'
#
loop_
_entity.id
_entity.type
_entity.pdbx_description
1 polymer ?
#
loop_
_entity_poly.entity_id
_entity_poly.type
_entity_poly.pdbx_seq_one_letter_code
_entity_poly.pdbx_strand_id
1 'polypeptide(L)'
;MSGTTTSSGIPISSLPQASSVTGSDTLVGVVTSDGTSQAEQVPVSVLATGISETIGLDDAVSAAQAAAASAAAQASLASDNVTNALSAARGKANGVAALDASGNLALTDGSALQSALTVVPATQTQTATLKPLLPLDESTQIRTDNGDVTLSEIGTALQDSDYQTVLGGAVVARPTVTGTIPQDFSVNGNVYIAPASYISNPSALPAGLSVDAKTGIVQTDGSIFFPNTLNNIGVLCAVSE
;
A
#
# COMPACT_ATOMS: atom_id res chain seq x y z
N MET A 1 -10.08 -36.90 59.33
CA MET A 1 -9.68 -36.00 60.43
C MET A 1 -8.23 -36.29 60.73
N SER A 2 -7.38 -35.32 60.41
CA SER A 2 -5.93 -35.46 60.26
C SER A 2 -5.22 -35.43 61.60
N GLY A 3 -4.23 -36.31 61.78
CA GLY A 3 -3.36 -36.35 62.94
C GLY A 3 -2.44 -35.13 63.00
N THR A 4 -2.36 -34.55 64.19
CA THR A 4 -1.29 -33.64 64.61
C THR A 4 -0.19 -34.49 65.22
N THR A 5 0.86 -34.79 64.46
CA THR A 5 2.12 -35.26 65.05
C THR A 5 2.78 -34.06 65.74
N THR A 6 2.59 -33.93 67.05
CA THR A 6 3.47 -33.09 67.86
C THR A 6 4.85 -33.72 67.82
N SER A 7 5.71 -33.21 66.94
CA SER A 7 7.14 -33.54 66.98
C SER A 7 7.67 -33.00 68.31
N SER A 8 7.84 -33.88 69.29
CA SER A 8 8.54 -33.57 70.53
C SER A 8 10.00 -33.33 70.15
N GLY A 9 10.39 -32.05 70.05
CA GLY A 9 11.79 -31.69 69.93
C GLY A 9 12.61 -32.33 71.05
N ILE A 10 13.86 -32.69 70.74
CA ILE A 10 14.83 -33.16 71.73
C ILE A 10 14.95 -32.04 72.78
N PRO A 11 14.77 -32.32 74.09
CA PRO A 11 14.94 -31.29 75.11
C PRO A 11 16.36 -30.72 75.01
N ILE A 12 16.47 -29.41 74.84
CA ILE A 12 17.76 -28.71 74.79
C ILE A 12 18.38 -28.85 76.18
N SER A 13 19.37 -29.73 76.31
CA SER A 13 19.89 -30.17 77.62
C SER A 13 20.79 -29.15 78.30
N SER A 14 21.06 -28.00 77.66
CA SER A 14 21.79 -26.88 78.27
C SER A 14 21.72 -25.62 77.40
N LEU A 15 20.71 -24.77 77.61
CA LEU A 15 20.82 -23.38 77.17
C LEU A 15 21.74 -22.61 78.15
N PRO A 16 22.65 -21.74 77.65
CA PRO A 16 23.48 -20.91 78.52
C PRO A 16 22.61 -20.02 79.42
N GLN A 17 22.86 -20.06 80.73
CA GLN A 17 22.17 -19.18 81.68
C GLN A 17 22.85 -17.81 81.70
N ALA A 18 22.06 -16.75 81.57
CA ALA A 18 22.57 -15.38 81.51
C ALA A 18 22.39 -14.67 82.86
N SER A 19 23.45 -13.98 83.31
CA SER A 19 23.48 -13.24 84.57
C SER A 19 22.74 -11.89 84.54
N SER A 20 22.21 -11.46 83.39
CA SER A 20 21.39 -10.24 83.22
C SER A 20 20.54 -10.30 81.93
N VAL A 21 19.40 -9.59 81.91
CA VAL A 21 18.46 -9.53 80.77
C VAL A 21 18.51 -8.15 80.11
N THR A 22 18.61 -8.10 78.78
CA THR A 22 18.47 -6.87 77.99
C THR A 22 17.07 -6.77 77.38
N GLY A 23 16.61 -5.56 77.01
CA GLY A 23 15.27 -5.35 76.45
C GLY A 23 15.01 -6.01 75.09
N SER A 24 16.03 -6.60 74.45
CA SER A 24 15.94 -7.33 73.19
C SER A 24 15.90 -8.85 73.35
N ASP A 25 16.04 -9.37 74.57
CA ASP A 25 16.08 -10.81 74.83
C ASP A 25 14.66 -11.38 75.01
N THR A 26 14.34 -12.47 74.30
CA THR A 26 13.09 -13.20 74.51
C THR A 26 13.29 -14.22 75.62
N LEU A 27 12.59 -14.04 76.74
CA LEU A 27 12.57 -14.97 77.87
C LEU A 27 11.77 -16.22 77.49
N VAL A 28 12.41 -17.39 77.47
CA VAL A 28 11.75 -18.65 77.10
C VAL A 28 11.36 -19.47 78.34
N GLY A 29 12.04 -19.23 79.47
CA GLY A 29 11.77 -19.87 80.75
C GLY A 29 12.58 -19.26 81.89
N VAL A 30 12.26 -19.67 83.12
CA VAL A 30 13.05 -19.38 84.32
C VAL A 30 13.49 -20.70 84.92
N VAL A 31 14.79 -20.93 84.99
CA VAL A 31 15.36 -22.12 85.61
C VAL A 31 15.74 -21.77 87.05
N THR A 32 15.19 -22.52 88.00
CA THR A 32 15.54 -22.37 89.42
C THR A 32 16.34 -23.60 89.85
N SER A 33 17.62 -23.40 90.16
CA SER A 33 18.48 -24.41 90.78
C SER A 33 19.14 -23.83 92.03
N ASP A 34 19.20 -24.62 93.10
CA ASP A 34 19.85 -24.27 94.38
C ASP A 34 19.41 -22.93 94.99
N GLY A 35 18.14 -22.55 94.79
CA GLY A 35 17.55 -21.32 95.35
C GLY A 35 17.82 -20.03 94.56
N THR A 36 18.51 -20.13 93.42
CA THR A 36 18.71 -19.02 92.47
C THR A 36 17.93 -19.25 91.17
N SER A 37 17.17 -18.25 90.74
CA SER A 37 16.42 -18.27 89.48
C SER A 37 17.20 -17.50 88.41
N GLN A 38 17.48 -18.14 87.26
CA GLN A 38 18.10 -17.51 86.10
C GLN A 38 17.18 -17.61 84.87
N ALA A 39 17.22 -16.58 84.03
CA ALA A 39 16.47 -16.52 82.79
C ALA A 39 17.13 -17.39 81.72
N GLU A 40 16.33 -18.25 81.07
CA GLU A 40 16.75 -19.02 79.90
C GLU A 40 16.54 -18.16 78.64
N GLN A 41 17.61 -17.91 77.91
CA GLN A 41 17.63 -16.98 76.77
C GLN A 41 17.82 -17.72 75.44
N VAL A 42 17.08 -17.30 74.43
CA VAL A 42 17.33 -17.64 73.03
C VAL A 42 17.42 -16.33 72.23
N PRO A 43 18.49 -16.10 71.46
CA PRO A 43 18.59 -14.90 70.62
C PRO A 43 17.42 -14.83 69.63
N VAL A 44 16.83 -13.64 69.46
CA VAL A 44 15.71 -13.41 68.53
C VAL A 44 16.07 -13.82 67.09
N SER A 45 17.33 -13.68 66.69
CA SER A 45 17.82 -14.15 65.38
C SER A 45 17.69 -15.66 65.21
N VAL A 46 17.97 -16.45 66.25
CA VAL A 46 17.86 -17.92 66.22
C VAL A 46 16.39 -18.34 66.13
N LEU A 47 15.50 -17.66 66.87
CA LEU A 47 14.04 -17.84 66.75
C LEU A 47 13.54 -17.47 65.34
N ALA A 48 13.99 -16.35 64.79
CA ALA A 48 13.59 -15.90 63.46
C ALA A 48 14.06 -16.87 62.36
N THR A 49 15.30 -17.36 62.43
CA THR A 49 15.83 -18.39 61.52
C THR A 49 15.04 -19.69 61.64
N GLY A 50 14.81 -20.19 62.86
CA GLY A 50 14.06 -21.42 63.07
C GLY A 50 12.59 -21.33 62.61
N ILE A 51 11.95 -20.17 62.81
CA ILE A 51 10.59 -19.91 62.28
C ILE A 51 10.62 -19.86 60.74
N SER A 52 11.58 -19.14 60.14
CA SER A 52 11.74 -19.05 58.67
C SER A 52 11.91 -20.43 58.04
N GLU A 53 12.77 -21.27 58.63
CA GLU A 53 13.00 -22.67 58.21
C GLU A 53 11.74 -23.53 58.40
N THR A 54 11.04 -23.40 59.53
CA THR A 54 9.83 -24.19 59.82
C THR A 54 8.67 -23.85 58.91
N ILE A 55 8.48 -22.57 58.57
CA ILE A 55 7.40 -22.13 57.67
C ILE A 55 7.82 -22.11 56.19
N GLY A 56 9.09 -22.43 55.89
CA GLY A 56 9.63 -22.46 54.53
C GLY A 56 9.61 -21.09 53.83
N LEU A 57 9.80 -20.00 54.57
CA LEU A 57 9.68 -18.64 54.02
C LEU A 57 10.74 -18.37 52.93
N ASP A 58 11.99 -18.82 53.17
CA ASP A 58 13.09 -18.64 52.22
C ASP A 58 12.88 -19.44 50.92
N ASP A 59 12.31 -20.64 51.03
CA ASP A 59 11.92 -21.46 49.87
C ASP A 59 10.79 -20.80 49.08
N ALA A 60 9.79 -20.23 49.77
CA ALA A 60 8.68 -19.51 49.14
C ALA A 60 9.17 -18.24 48.40
N VAL A 61 10.09 -17.49 49.00
CA VAL A 61 10.71 -16.30 48.37
C VAL A 61 11.53 -16.73 47.14
N SER A 62 12.32 -17.79 47.26
CA SER A 62 13.13 -18.31 46.16
C SER A 62 12.26 -18.79 44.99
N ALA A 63 11.16 -19.50 45.28
CA ALA A 63 10.19 -19.92 44.28
C ALA A 63 9.49 -18.74 43.60
N ALA A 64 9.13 -17.70 44.36
CA ALA A 64 8.52 -16.48 43.81
C ALA A 64 9.48 -15.72 42.88
N GLN A 65 10.76 -15.61 43.25
CA GLN A 65 11.80 -15.02 42.40
C GLN A 65 12.01 -15.81 41.12
N ALA A 66 12.05 -17.15 41.20
CA ALA A 66 12.16 -18.02 40.03
C ALA A 66 10.95 -17.91 39.09
N ALA A 67 9.73 -17.82 39.64
CA ALA A 67 8.51 -17.62 38.88
C ALA A 67 8.48 -16.25 38.18
N ALA A 68 8.91 -15.18 38.86
CA ALA A 68 9.02 -13.84 38.29
C ALA A 68 10.04 -13.79 37.15
N ALA A 69 11.21 -14.41 37.32
CA ALA A 69 12.23 -14.52 36.26
C ALA A 69 11.69 -15.28 35.04
N SER A 70 10.94 -16.37 35.27
CA SER A 70 10.31 -17.15 34.21
C SER A 70 9.24 -16.35 33.45
N ALA A 71 8.42 -15.57 34.16
CA ALA A 71 7.42 -14.71 33.55
C ALA A 71 8.04 -13.61 32.69
N ALA A 72 9.13 -12.99 33.15
CA ALA A 72 9.88 -11.99 32.38
C ALA A 72 10.47 -12.58 31.09
N ALA A 73 11.04 -13.80 31.16
CA ALA A 73 11.55 -14.48 29.98
C ALA A 73 10.45 -14.81 28.96
N GLN A 74 9.29 -15.29 29.42
CA GLN A 74 8.15 -15.56 28.54
C GLN A 74 7.59 -14.28 27.90
N ALA A 75 7.56 -13.16 28.63
CA ALA A 75 7.15 -11.87 28.07
C ALA A 75 8.09 -11.40 26.95
N SER A 76 9.41 -11.56 27.12
CA SER A 76 10.39 -11.24 26.08
C SER A 76 10.19 -12.11 24.83
N LEU A 77 10.04 -13.43 25.01
CA LEU A 77 9.78 -14.35 23.90
C LEU A 77 8.48 -14.02 23.16
N ALA A 78 7.43 -13.64 23.88
CA ALA A 78 6.17 -13.21 23.28
C ALA A 78 6.35 -11.95 22.43
N SER A 79 7.09 -10.96 22.94
CA SER A 79 7.44 -9.74 22.20
C SER A 79 8.23 -10.03 20.92
N ASP A 80 9.23 -10.90 21.01
CA ASP A 80 10.05 -11.30 19.86
C ASP A 80 9.21 -12.08 18.82
N ASN A 81 8.36 -13.00 19.28
CA ASN A 81 7.47 -13.76 18.42
C ASN A 81 6.47 -12.86 17.67
N VAL A 82 5.88 -11.88 18.34
CA VAL A 82 4.98 -10.90 17.71
C VAL A 82 5.74 -10.08 16.67
N THR A 83 6.94 -9.61 17.00
CA THR A 83 7.78 -8.81 16.09
C THR A 83 8.18 -9.61 14.85
N ASN A 84 8.58 -10.87 15.04
CA ASN A 84 8.94 -11.78 13.96
C ASN A 84 7.74 -12.15 13.09
N ALA A 85 6.58 -12.44 13.70
CA ALA A 85 5.36 -12.73 12.97
C ALA A 85 4.88 -11.54 12.14
N LEU A 86 4.94 -10.31 12.70
CA LEU A 86 4.60 -9.09 11.98
C LEU A 86 5.57 -8.84 10.81
N SER A 87 6.87 -9.04 11.03
CA SER A 87 7.89 -8.90 9.98
C SER A 87 7.71 -9.93 8.87
N ALA A 88 7.41 -11.19 9.22
CA ALA A 88 7.13 -12.26 8.27
C ALA A 88 5.83 -12.03 7.47
N ALA A 89 4.78 -11.48 8.10
CA ALA A 89 3.55 -11.12 7.42
C ALA A 89 3.75 -9.93 6.44
N ARG A 90 4.62 -8.98 6.81
CA ARG A 90 4.98 -7.82 5.98
C ARG A 90 5.89 -8.17 4.79
N GLY A 91 6.71 -9.23 4.90
CA GLY A 91 7.74 -9.58 3.91
C GLY A 91 7.32 -10.57 2.80
N LYS A 92 6.05 -10.99 2.73
CA LYS A 92 5.64 -12.16 1.93
C LYS A 92 5.27 -11.91 0.46
N ALA A 93 5.76 -10.84 -0.17
CA ALA A 93 5.51 -10.60 -1.60
C ALA A 93 6.65 -11.10 -2.50
N ASN A 94 7.45 -12.11 -2.09
CA ASN A 94 8.50 -12.73 -2.92
C ASN A 94 9.37 -11.73 -3.71
N GLY A 95 9.65 -10.55 -3.14
CA GLY A 95 10.41 -9.50 -3.82
C GLY A 95 9.67 -8.83 -4.98
N VAL A 96 8.36 -8.56 -4.88
CA VAL A 96 7.61 -7.72 -5.84
C VAL A 96 7.04 -6.46 -5.15
N ALA A 97 6.71 -6.55 -3.86
CA ALA A 97 6.25 -5.42 -3.05
C ALA A 97 6.69 -5.56 -1.58
N ALA A 98 7.66 -4.77 -1.14
CA ALA A 98 8.12 -4.74 0.25
C ALA A 98 7.64 -3.47 0.95
N LEU A 99 7.67 -3.42 2.27
CA LEU A 99 7.56 -2.15 3.00
C LEU A 99 8.97 -1.60 3.22
N ASP A 100 9.20 -0.32 2.95
CA ASP A 100 10.49 0.34 3.24
C ASP A 100 10.74 0.46 4.76
N ALA A 101 11.91 0.98 5.14
CA ALA A 101 12.30 1.17 6.55
C ALA A 101 11.38 2.14 7.32
N SER A 102 10.56 2.91 6.61
CA SER A 102 9.55 3.83 7.16
C SER A 102 8.13 3.26 7.13
N GLY A 103 7.93 2.04 6.59
CA GLY A 103 6.65 1.38 6.51
C GLY A 103 5.80 1.73 5.29
N ASN A 104 6.38 2.31 4.22
CA ASN A 104 5.67 2.58 2.96
C ASN A 104 5.80 1.41 1.97
N LEU A 105 4.78 1.15 1.16
CA LEU A 105 4.82 0.12 0.12
C LEU A 105 5.79 0.51 -1.00
N ALA A 106 6.84 -0.26 -1.17
CA ALA A 106 7.88 -0.11 -2.18
C ALA A 106 7.87 -1.30 -3.15
N LEU A 107 7.74 -1.02 -4.44
CA LEU A 107 7.84 -2.04 -5.49
C LEU A 107 9.29 -2.13 -5.95
N THR A 108 9.79 -3.34 -6.12
CA THR A 108 11.17 -3.58 -6.62
C THR A 108 11.12 -3.94 -8.09
N ASP A 109 12.11 -3.45 -8.85
CA ASP A 109 12.34 -3.86 -10.24
C ASP A 109 13.19 -5.14 -10.35
N GLY A 110 13.49 -5.80 -9.22
CA GLY A 110 14.38 -6.95 -9.11
C GLY A 110 15.82 -6.58 -8.72
N SER A 111 16.18 -5.29 -8.71
CA SER A 111 17.52 -4.79 -8.35
C SER A 111 17.52 -3.64 -7.34
N ALA A 112 16.49 -2.78 -7.35
CA ALA A 112 16.31 -1.67 -6.42
C ALA A 112 14.82 -1.39 -6.12
N LEU A 113 14.55 -0.77 -4.96
CA LEU A 113 13.22 -0.24 -4.63
C LEU A 113 12.99 1.04 -5.42
N GLN A 114 11.90 1.09 -6.20
CA GLN A 114 11.58 2.24 -7.06
C GLN A 114 10.50 3.13 -6.44
N SER A 115 10.77 4.42 -6.35
CA SER A 115 9.86 5.44 -5.79
C SER A 115 8.78 5.90 -6.79
N ALA A 116 8.35 5.02 -7.70
CA ALA A 116 7.40 5.37 -8.77
C ALA A 116 5.96 5.63 -8.28
N LEU A 117 5.65 5.24 -7.03
CA LEU A 117 4.33 5.45 -6.44
C LEU A 117 4.41 6.45 -5.29
N THR A 118 3.74 7.59 -5.47
CA THR A 118 3.47 8.49 -4.35
C THR A 118 2.33 7.89 -3.53
N VAL A 119 2.58 7.59 -2.27
CA VAL A 119 1.57 7.05 -1.36
C VAL A 119 0.92 8.18 -0.56
N VAL A 120 -0.40 8.27 -0.58
CA VAL A 120 -1.15 9.03 0.42
C VAL A 120 -1.48 8.06 1.57
N PRO A 121 -0.96 8.28 2.79
CA PRO A 121 -1.15 7.37 3.91
C PRO A 121 -2.63 7.17 4.26
N ALA A 122 -2.97 5.98 4.77
CA ALA A 122 -4.28 5.73 5.34
C ALA A 122 -4.48 6.56 6.63
N THR A 123 -5.72 6.92 6.90
CA THR A 123 -6.16 7.36 8.23
C THR A 123 -7.10 6.31 8.83
N GLN A 124 -7.58 6.54 10.06
CA GLN A 124 -8.49 5.61 10.74
C GLN A 124 -9.81 5.37 9.99
N THR A 125 -10.20 6.29 9.09
CA THR A 125 -11.47 6.26 8.35
C THR A 125 -11.29 6.31 6.83
N GLN A 126 -10.05 6.45 6.32
CA GLN A 126 -9.76 6.52 4.89
C GLN A 126 -8.63 5.56 4.53
N THR A 127 -8.89 4.74 3.52
CA THR A 127 -7.92 3.83 2.93
C THR A 127 -6.77 4.62 2.30
N ALA A 128 -5.55 4.08 2.36
CA ALA A 128 -4.41 4.66 1.64
C ALA A 128 -4.71 4.69 0.13
N THR A 129 -4.28 5.74 -0.55
CA THR A 129 -4.40 5.84 -2.00
C THR A 129 -3.02 5.94 -2.64
N LEU A 130 -2.80 5.14 -3.68
CA LEU A 130 -1.61 5.20 -4.50
C LEU A 130 -1.86 6.21 -5.62
N LYS A 131 -0.97 7.19 -5.75
CA LYS A 131 -0.92 8.13 -6.88
C LYS A 131 0.32 7.80 -7.72
N PRO A 132 0.24 6.77 -8.59
CA PRO A 132 1.33 6.53 -9.52
C PRO A 132 1.44 7.73 -10.45
N LEU A 133 2.59 8.40 -10.43
CA LEU A 133 2.97 9.31 -11.50
C LEU A 133 3.69 8.43 -12.52
N LEU A 134 3.03 8.14 -13.64
CA LEU A 134 3.62 7.42 -14.76
C LEU A 134 4.20 8.47 -15.72
N PRO A 135 5.47 8.88 -15.60
CA PRO A 135 6.09 9.73 -16.60
C PRO A 135 6.06 8.97 -17.93
N LEU A 136 5.41 9.59 -18.92
CA LEU A 136 5.37 9.07 -20.28
C LEU A 136 6.45 9.81 -21.08
N ASP A 137 7.47 9.07 -21.51
CA ASP A 137 8.55 9.55 -22.37
C ASP A 137 8.63 8.75 -23.67
N GLU A 138 9.50 9.16 -24.59
CA GLU A 138 9.66 8.52 -25.90
C GLU A 138 10.03 7.02 -25.83
N SER A 139 10.63 6.57 -24.71
CA SER A 139 11.00 5.17 -24.49
C SER A 139 9.86 4.33 -23.92
N THR A 140 8.79 4.97 -23.45
CA THR A 140 7.67 4.30 -22.80
C THR A 140 7.00 3.34 -23.78
N GLN A 141 6.85 2.08 -23.36
CA GLN A 141 6.28 1.01 -24.18
C GLN A 141 4.79 0.81 -23.88
N ILE A 142 4.01 0.65 -24.95
CA ILE A 142 2.61 0.23 -24.94
C ILE A 142 2.53 -1.18 -25.51
N ARG A 143 1.99 -2.11 -24.71
CA ARG A 143 1.71 -3.48 -25.17
C ARG A 143 0.55 -3.47 -26.16
N THR A 144 0.77 -4.07 -27.32
CA THR A 144 -0.26 -4.38 -28.31
C THR A 144 -0.36 -5.90 -28.49
N ASP A 145 -1.39 -6.36 -29.21
CA ASP A 145 -1.54 -7.78 -29.57
C ASP A 145 -0.35 -8.32 -30.39
N ASN A 146 0.40 -7.43 -31.07
CA ASN A 146 1.53 -7.77 -31.92
C ASN A 146 2.90 -7.55 -31.25
N GLY A 147 2.93 -7.12 -29.98
CA GLY A 147 4.15 -6.80 -29.26
C GLY A 147 4.14 -5.40 -28.64
N ASP A 148 5.25 -5.06 -27.98
CA ASP A 148 5.44 -3.73 -27.40
C ASP A 148 5.84 -2.71 -28.47
N VAL A 149 5.22 -1.53 -28.42
CA VAL A 149 5.55 -0.38 -29.29
C VAL A 149 5.85 0.82 -28.39
N THR A 150 6.89 1.57 -28.69
CA THR A 150 7.27 2.77 -27.94
C THR A 150 6.39 3.98 -28.29
N LEU A 151 6.26 4.94 -27.37
CA LEU A 151 5.59 6.21 -27.65
C LEU A 151 6.28 6.98 -28.79
N SER A 152 7.60 6.86 -28.93
CA SER A 152 8.32 7.41 -30.09
C SER A 152 7.85 6.78 -31.39
N GLU A 153 7.73 5.46 -31.46
CA GLU A 153 7.27 4.76 -32.67
C GLU A 153 5.84 5.17 -33.04
N ILE A 154 4.95 5.30 -32.05
CA ILE A 154 3.59 5.82 -32.26
C ILE A 154 3.65 7.27 -32.79
N GLY A 155 4.49 8.12 -32.22
CA GLY A 155 4.70 9.49 -32.69
C GLY A 155 5.20 9.53 -34.14
N THR A 156 6.13 8.66 -34.52
CA THR A 156 6.63 8.58 -35.90
C THR A 156 5.59 8.04 -36.89
N ALA A 157 4.67 7.20 -36.44
CA ALA A 157 3.55 6.71 -37.22
C ALA A 157 2.41 7.75 -37.35
N LEU A 158 2.39 8.75 -36.47
CA LEU A 158 1.41 9.84 -36.44
C LEU A 158 2.04 11.17 -36.88
N GLN A 159 2.57 11.26 -38.10
CA GLN A 159 3.16 12.51 -38.58
C GLN A 159 2.07 13.54 -38.92
N ASP A 160 2.33 14.82 -38.68
CA ASP A 160 1.39 15.93 -39.00
C ASP A 160 1.08 16.01 -40.52
N SER A 161 1.98 15.49 -41.36
CA SER A 161 1.74 15.31 -42.79
C SER A 161 0.69 14.25 -43.10
N ASP A 162 0.44 13.30 -42.21
CA ASP A 162 -0.42 12.14 -42.46
C ASP A 162 -1.86 12.39 -42.02
N TYR A 163 -2.11 13.53 -41.36
CA TYR A 163 -3.42 13.89 -40.85
C TYR A 163 -3.79 15.32 -41.22
N GLN A 164 -5.09 15.59 -41.29
CA GLN A 164 -5.65 16.92 -41.45
C GLN A 164 -6.77 17.11 -40.44
N THR A 165 -6.76 18.24 -39.74
CA THR A 165 -7.91 18.66 -38.94
C THR A 165 -8.96 19.23 -39.89
N VAL A 166 -10.14 18.62 -39.91
CA VAL A 166 -11.30 19.11 -40.65
C VAL A 166 -12.19 19.97 -39.75
N LEU A 167 -13.15 20.66 -40.36
CA LEU A 167 -14.14 21.47 -39.64
C LEU A 167 -14.82 20.63 -38.55
N GLY A 168 -14.94 21.19 -37.34
CA GLY A 168 -15.43 20.48 -36.15
C GLY A 168 -14.34 19.83 -35.27
N GLY A 169 -13.06 19.98 -35.62
CA GLY A 169 -11.94 19.51 -34.81
C GLY A 169 -11.62 18.02 -34.93
N ALA A 170 -12.32 17.31 -35.82
CA ALA A 170 -12.00 15.93 -36.13
C ALA A 170 -10.67 15.84 -36.89
N VAL A 171 -9.85 14.85 -36.52
CA VAL A 171 -8.60 14.52 -37.20
C VAL A 171 -8.89 13.35 -38.14
N VAL A 172 -8.72 13.58 -39.44
CA VAL A 172 -8.83 12.54 -40.47
C VAL A 172 -7.46 12.30 -41.09
N ALA A 173 -7.25 11.10 -41.63
CA ALA A 173 -6.06 10.83 -42.44
C ALA A 173 -6.00 11.83 -43.59
N ARG A 174 -4.82 12.42 -43.84
CA ARG A 174 -4.62 13.40 -44.89
C ARG A 174 -4.96 12.74 -46.22
N PRO A 175 -5.93 13.28 -46.97
CA PRO A 175 -6.28 12.75 -48.28
C PRO A 175 -5.10 12.88 -49.24
N THR A 176 -4.87 11.86 -50.05
CA THR A 176 -3.78 11.81 -51.04
C THR A 176 -3.90 12.93 -52.08
N VAL A 177 -5.12 13.38 -52.37
CA VAL A 177 -5.41 14.45 -53.33
C VAL A 177 -6.48 15.37 -52.74
N THR A 178 -6.16 16.66 -52.64
CA THR A 178 -7.09 17.70 -52.18
C THR A 178 -7.47 18.61 -53.35
N GLY A 179 -8.77 18.78 -53.57
CA GLY A 179 -9.36 19.68 -54.55
C GLY A 179 -9.87 20.97 -53.93
N THR A 180 -10.30 21.91 -54.77
CA THR A 180 -10.95 23.16 -54.34
C THR A 180 -12.31 23.28 -55.00
N ILE A 181 -13.32 23.67 -54.22
CA ILE A 181 -14.66 23.94 -54.75
C ILE A 181 -14.64 25.28 -55.50
N PRO A 182 -15.11 25.33 -56.77
CA PRO A 182 -15.24 26.59 -57.50
C PRO A 182 -16.12 27.59 -56.74
N GLN A 183 -15.68 28.86 -56.70
CA GLN A 183 -16.37 29.90 -55.93
C GLN A 183 -17.74 30.28 -56.51
N ASP A 184 -18.00 29.94 -57.77
CA ASP A 184 -19.27 30.19 -58.46
C ASP A 184 -20.31 29.08 -58.24
N PHE A 185 -19.97 28.04 -57.47
CA PHE A 185 -20.96 27.08 -56.98
C PHE A 185 -21.82 27.74 -55.90
N SER A 186 -23.13 27.48 -55.98
CA SER A 186 -24.07 27.87 -54.95
C SER A 186 -24.40 26.70 -54.03
N VAL A 187 -24.94 26.98 -52.85
CA VAL A 187 -25.41 25.93 -51.93
C VAL A 187 -26.91 26.09 -51.73
N ASN A 188 -27.67 25.02 -51.96
CA ASN A 188 -29.10 24.95 -51.66
C ASN A 188 -29.31 24.00 -50.46
N GLY A 189 -29.61 24.57 -49.29
CA GLY A 189 -29.50 23.85 -48.02
C GLY A 189 -28.04 23.50 -47.75
N ASN A 190 -27.70 22.22 -47.82
CA ASN A 190 -26.32 21.74 -47.74
C ASN A 190 -25.81 21.19 -49.08
N VAL A 191 -26.58 21.20 -50.17
CA VAL A 191 -26.18 20.58 -51.44
C VAL A 191 -25.54 21.61 -52.36
N TYR A 192 -24.37 21.30 -52.92
CA TYR A 192 -23.73 22.16 -53.91
C TYR A 192 -24.44 22.08 -55.26
N ILE A 193 -24.67 23.24 -55.87
CA ILE A 193 -25.30 23.41 -57.18
C ILE A 193 -24.34 24.19 -58.08
N ALA A 194 -23.98 23.60 -59.21
CA ALA A 194 -23.11 24.23 -60.20
C ALA A 194 -23.92 25.12 -61.17
N PRO A 195 -23.34 26.23 -61.66
CA PRO A 195 -23.99 27.04 -62.69
C PRO A 195 -24.08 26.30 -64.03
N ALA A 196 -24.99 26.77 -64.90
CA ALA A 196 -25.28 26.14 -66.19
C ALA A 196 -24.05 26.03 -67.14
N SER A 197 -23.01 26.82 -66.90
CA SER A 197 -21.72 26.73 -67.60
C SER A 197 -21.05 25.36 -67.43
N TYR A 198 -21.15 24.73 -66.26
CA TYR A 198 -20.57 23.40 -66.03
C TYR A 198 -21.45 22.26 -66.55
N ILE A 199 -22.75 22.50 -66.73
CA ILE A 199 -23.65 21.53 -67.38
C ILE A 199 -23.36 21.49 -68.89
N SER A 200 -23.15 22.66 -69.50
CA SER A 200 -22.84 22.79 -70.93
C SER A 200 -21.39 22.49 -71.27
N ASN A 201 -20.47 22.55 -70.30
CA ASN A 201 -19.07 22.15 -70.44
C ASN A 201 -18.58 21.35 -69.22
N PRO A 202 -18.90 20.04 -69.13
CA PRO A 202 -18.54 19.20 -67.99
C PRO A 202 -17.03 19.07 -67.76
N SER A 203 -16.22 19.25 -68.81
CA SER A 203 -14.75 19.20 -68.71
C SER A 203 -14.15 20.39 -67.96
N ALA A 204 -14.93 21.43 -67.66
CA ALA A 204 -14.51 22.54 -66.81
C ALA A 204 -14.61 22.20 -65.30
N LEU A 205 -15.29 21.11 -64.94
CA LEU A 205 -15.39 20.70 -63.53
C LEU A 205 -14.04 20.22 -63.01
N PRO A 206 -13.73 20.49 -61.72
CA PRO A 206 -12.62 19.84 -61.04
C PRO A 206 -12.72 18.31 -61.13
N ALA A 207 -11.57 17.64 -61.19
CA ALA A 207 -11.52 16.18 -61.16
C ALA A 207 -12.25 15.62 -59.94
N GLY A 208 -12.87 14.44 -60.09
CA GLY A 208 -13.67 13.81 -59.04
C GLY A 208 -15.03 14.48 -58.78
N LEU A 209 -15.38 15.55 -59.52
CA LEU A 209 -16.71 16.14 -59.54
C LEU A 209 -17.42 15.89 -60.87
N SER A 210 -18.73 15.70 -60.78
CA SER A 210 -19.66 15.68 -61.91
C SER A 210 -20.89 16.53 -61.58
N VAL A 211 -21.74 16.80 -62.58
CA VAL A 211 -22.98 17.55 -62.38
C VAL A 211 -24.15 16.79 -63.00
N ASP A 212 -25.25 16.69 -62.26
CA ASP A 212 -26.50 16.18 -62.82
C ASP A 212 -27.08 17.21 -63.80
N ALA A 213 -27.21 16.83 -65.07
CA ALA A 213 -27.59 17.74 -66.15
C ALA A 213 -29.03 18.31 -66.04
N LYS A 214 -29.89 17.71 -65.23
CA LYS A 214 -31.29 18.16 -65.06
C LYS A 214 -31.45 19.10 -63.86
N THR A 215 -30.67 18.88 -62.82
CA THR A 215 -30.84 19.55 -61.52
C THR A 215 -29.70 20.51 -61.19
N GLY A 216 -28.55 20.39 -61.85
CA GLY A 216 -27.34 21.15 -61.52
C GLY A 216 -26.66 20.70 -60.22
N ILE A 217 -27.14 19.61 -59.60
CA ILE A 217 -26.55 19.07 -58.37
C ILE A 217 -25.15 18.57 -58.65
N VAL A 218 -24.19 19.03 -57.84
CA VAL A 218 -22.81 18.57 -57.89
C VAL A 218 -22.71 17.21 -57.22
N GLN A 219 -22.09 16.29 -57.93
CA GLN A 219 -21.81 14.94 -57.48
C GLN A 219 -20.30 14.76 -57.31
N THR A 220 -19.91 13.83 -56.45
CA THR A 220 -18.51 13.43 -56.27
C THR A 220 -18.36 11.93 -56.26
N ASP A 221 -17.31 11.44 -56.91
CA ASP A 221 -16.93 10.03 -56.90
C ASP A 221 -16.09 9.64 -55.67
N GLY A 222 -15.72 10.61 -54.82
CA GLY A 222 -14.90 10.42 -53.63
C GLY A 222 -13.40 10.22 -53.90
N SER A 223 -12.94 10.34 -55.15
CA SER A 223 -11.52 10.22 -55.51
C SER A 223 -10.68 11.41 -55.06
N ILE A 224 -11.30 12.58 -54.89
CA ILE A 224 -10.67 13.82 -54.43
C ILE A 224 -11.37 14.30 -53.16
N PHE A 225 -10.59 14.68 -52.17
CA PHE A 225 -11.11 15.34 -50.98
C PHE A 225 -11.32 16.82 -51.23
N PHE A 226 -12.52 17.31 -50.95
CA PHE A 226 -12.85 18.73 -50.98
C PHE A 226 -13.08 19.20 -49.54
N PRO A 227 -12.23 20.12 -49.01
CA PRO A 227 -12.36 20.59 -47.63
C PRO A 227 -13.74 21.18 -47.33
N ASN A 228 -14.24 20.98 -46.11
CA ASN A 228 -15.55 21.44 -45.64
C ASN A 228 -16.73 20.90 -46.45
N THR A 229 -16.57 19.72 -47.05
CA THR A 229 -17.64 19.00 -47.73
C THR A 229 -17.77 17.56 -47.21
N LEU A 230 -18.90 16.91 -47.52
CA LEU A 230 -19.14 15.50 -47.29
C LEU A 230 -19.75 14.85 -48.54
N ASN A 231 -19.37 13.59 -48.78
CA ASN A 231 -19.96 12.76 -49.83
C ASN A 231 -21.19 12.05 -49.26
N ASN A 232 -22.39 12.53 -49.62
CA ASN A 232 -23.65 11.90 -49.25
C ASN A 232 -24.16 11.02 -50.39
N ILE A 233 -23.62 9.80 -50.49
CA ILE A 233 -24.02 8.80 -51.50
C ILE A 233 -23.91 9.36 -52.93
N GLY A 234 -22.75 9.95 -53.24
CA GLY A 234 -22.43 10.54 -54.53
C GLY A 234 -22.84 12.00 -54.69
N VAL A 235 -23.59 12.59 -53.76
CA VAL A 235 -23.90 14.03 -53.77
C VAL A 235 -22.87 14.79 -52.94
N LEU A 236 -22.32 15.86 -53.49
CA LEU A 236 -21.41 16.73 -52.77
C LEU A 236 -22.21 17.72 -51.91
N CYS A 237 -22.04 17.63 -50.60
CA CYS A 237 -22.70 18.50 -49.64
C CYS A 237 -21.69 19.35 -48.86
N ALA A 238 -22.04 20.60 -48.56
CA ALA A 238 -21.36 21.41 -47.56
C ALA A 238 -21.57 20.82 -46.16
N VAL A 239 -20.54 20.89 -45.32
CA VAL A 239 -20.68 20.62 -43.89
C VAL A 239 -21.23 21.89 -43.24
N SER A 240 -22.46 21.84 -42.71
CA SER A 240 -23.07 22.97 -42.01
C SER A 240 -22.49 23.13 -40.61
N GLU A 241 -22.26 24.38 -40.18
CA GLU A 241 -22.13 24.74 -38.76
C GLU A 241 -23.46 24.54 -38.00
#